data_AF-A0A2V7B907-F1
#
_entry.id   AF-A0A2V7B907-F1
#
_cell.length_a   1.000
_cell.length_b   1.000
_cell.length_c   1.000
_cell.angle_alpha   90.00
_cell.angle_beta   90.00
_cell.angle_gamma   90.00
#
_symmetry.space_group_name_H-M   'P 1'
#
loop_
_entity.id
_entity.type
_entity.pdbx_description
1 polymer ?
#
loop_
_entity_poly.entity_id
_entity_poly.type
_entity_poly.pdbx_seq_one_letter_code
_entity_poly.pdbx_strand_id
1 'polypeptide(L)'
;MNGMTGETDDAETGGSWQVYFLSLVNPANPGHDFERVKVGITKRDVARRIEQLQTGNPFQICCERSFRSPVARQIEHWVHRTSQVEQLEWLRLARSEIPGLVKRAQLEGERLARIEEARARWSRSKSNGIERQPGAEERRLHEAARGVLAELWPVKLRLECTKRSVALKAGKFLRVPGIVTISYRPSAGRFNPKTALKKFHDLAAPYTVEEVGGTFRWRDVPNLGSPGWAQLRAELERLEAERRELDAAMLSSDDWLRKEGERTDDLACLHDEYLCLMRQKARLELDEEYIQAQAIQAIEDFEAIAGVCSFRRSAGQVLNDHKSFCEAHRNEAAQCFSESKAHIRRRIYASRSY
;
A
#
# COMPACT_ATOMS: atom_id res chain seq x y z
N MET A 1 38.62 -40.36 6.80
CA MET A 1 39.58 -39.78 7.76
C MET A 1 39.57 -38.28 7.59
N ASN A 2 39.14 -37.59 8.66
CA ASN A 2 39.37 -36.20 9.08
C ASN A 2 39.29 -35.06 8.01
N GLY A 3 38.52 -33.99 8.20
CA GLY A 3 37.94 -33.51 9.45
C GLY A 3 36.80 -32.51 9.27
N MET A 4 35.93 -32.56 10.29
CA MET A 4 35.00 -31.52 10.71
C MET A 4 35.77 -30.28 11.19
N THR A 5 35.37 -29.12 10.69
CA THR A 5 35.23 -27.86 11.43
C THR A 5 33.88 -27.31 10.91
N GLY A 6 32.79 -27.28 11.67
CA GLY A 6 32.72 -26.76 13.02
C GLY A 6 32.54 -25.24 12.96
N GLU A 7 31.46 -24.78 12.31
CA GLU A 7 30.89 -23.44 12.50
C GLU A 7 29.43 -23.62 12.94
N THR A 8 29.27 -23.78 14.25
CA THR A 8 28.09 -23.31 14.98
C THR A 8 28.37 -21.88 15.46
N ASP A 9 27.28 -21.12 15.67
CA ASP A 9 27.17 -19.68 16.01
C ASP A 9 27.08 -18.75 14.78
N ASP A 10 25.98 -18.02 14.52
CA ASP A 10 25.13 -17.32 15.46
C ASP A 10 23.64 -17.72 15.38
N ALA A 11 23.18 -18.45 16.40
CA ALA A 11 21.83 -18.24 16.89
C ALA A 11 21.90 -17.11 17.93
N GLU A 12 21.64 -15.85 17.54
CA GLU A 12 21.10 -14.79 18.43
C GLU A 12 21.02 -13.41 17.74
N THR A 13 19.90 -13.16 17.08
CA THR A 13 19.04 -11.99 17.30
C THR A 13 17.92 -12.07 16.26
N GLY A 14 16.67 -12.12 16.70
CA GLY A 14 15.52 -11.93 15.82
C GLY A 14 15.66 -10.56 15.14
N GLY A 15 16.26 -10.54 13.95
CA GLY A 15 16.86 -9.34 13.38
C GLY A 15 15.82 -8.32 12.95
N SER A 16 15.48 -7.39 13.84
CA SER A 16 14.75 -6.17 13.51
C SER A 16 15.53 -5.44 12.41
N TRP A 17 14.88 -5.20 11.27
CA TRP A 17 15.45 -4.38 10.20
C TRP A 17 15.78 -2.98 10.73
N GLN A 18 16.83 -2.37 10.19
CA GLN A 18 17.17 -0.97 10.45
C GLN A 18 16.53 -0.09 9.39
N VAL A 19 15.89 1.00 9.82
CA VAL A 19 15.52 2.13 8.97
C VAL A 19 16.70 3.11 9.01
N TYR A 20 17.17 3.57 7.86
CA TYR A 20 18.27 4.53 7.75
C TYR A 20 17.88 5.76 6.94
N PHE A 21 18.56 6.87 7.23
CA PHE A 21 18.43 8.18 6.58
C PHE A 21 19.82 8.61 6.13
N LEU A 22 20.03 8.70 4.81
CA LEU A 22 21.33 9.05 4.22
C LEU A 22 21.24 10.40 3.52
N SER A 23 22.27 11.21 3.66
CA SER A 23 22.46 12.46 2.92
C SER A 23 23.65 12.32 1.96
N LEU A 24 23.71 13.24 0.99
CA LEU A 24 24.89 13.46 0.17
C LEU A 24 25.69 14.63 0.73
N VAL A 25 27.00 14.49 0.80
CA VAL A 25 27.93 15.55 1.20
C VAL A 25 28.96 15.73 0.09
N ASN A 26 29.18 16.97 -0.32
CA ASN A 26 30.24 17.30 -1.25
C ASN A 26 31.55 17.49 -0.45
N PRO A 27 32.57 16.62 -0.61
CA PRO A 27 33.81 16.78 0.14
C PRO A 27 34.52 18.10 -0.12
N ALA A 28 34.36 18.68 -1.32
CA ALA A 28 34.95 19.97 -1.69
C ALA A 28 34.16 21.17 -1.15
N ASN A 29 32.88 20.99 -0.80
CA ASN A 29 32.06 22.00 -0.15
C ASN A 29 31.09 21.34 0.85
N PRO A 30 31.55 20.98 2.06
CA PRO A 30 30.75 20.23 3.02
C PRO A 30 29.49 20.96 3.51
N GLY A 31 29.45 22.29 3.35
CA GLY A 31 28.28 23.11 3.67
C GLY A 31 27.21 23.14 2.58
N HIS A 32 27.47 22.58 1.40
CA HIS A 32 26.47 22.46 0.34
C HIS A 32 25.42 21.42 0.70
N ASP A 33 24.17 21.85 0.81
CA ASP A 33 23.02 20.98 0.97
C ASP A 33 22.43 20.59 -0.39
N PHE A 34 22.39 19.30 -0.67
CA PHE A 34 21.77 18.77 -1.89
C PHE A 34 20.25 18.72 -1.81
N GLU A 35 19.66 19.03 -0.65
CA GLU A 35 18.23 18.91 -0.36
C GLU A 35 17.68 17.52 -0.67
N ARG A 36 18.51 16.48 -0.44
CA ARG A 36 18.21 15.09 -0.79
C ARG A 36 18.52 14.16 0.37
N VAL A 37 17.51 13.40 0.78
CA VAL A 37 17.66 12.33 1.77
C VAL A 37 17.18 11.00 1.20
N LYS A 38 18.00 9.95 1.31
CA LYS A 38 17.60 8.58 0.99
C LYS A 38 17.09 7.91 2.25
N VAL A 39 15.88 7.38 2.20
CA VAL A 39 15.31 6.58 3.28
C VAL A 39 15.16 5.16 2.81
N GLY A 40 15.76 4.22 3.54
CA GLY A 40 15.67 2.81 3.19
C GLY A 40 15.80 1.88 4.38
N ILE A 41 15.68 0.57 4.11
CA ILE A 41 15.84 -0.47 5.13
C ILE A 41 16.98 -1.45 4.84
N THR A 42 17.56 -2.02 5.90
CA THR A 42 18.56 -3.09 5.78
C THR A 42 18.48 -4.06 6.96
N LYS A 43 18.74 -5.35 6.70
CA LYS A 43 18.99 -6.35 7.76
C LYS A 43 20.45 -6.32 8.24
N ARG A 44 21.35 -5.83 7.39
CA ARG A 44 22.79 -5.74 7.66
C ARG A 44 23.13 -4.43 8.35
N ASP A 45 24.39 -4.25 8.69
CA ASP A 45 24.91 -2.95 9.13
C ASP A 45 24.67 -1.87 8.06
N VAL A 46 24.34 -0.65 8.51
CA VAL A 46 24.12 0.52 7.64
C VAL A 46 25.42 0.94 6.96
N ALA A 47 26.58 0.80 7.61
CA ALA A 47 27.88 1.09 7.03
C ALA A 47 28.14 0.26 5.77
N ARG A 48 27.87 -1.06 5.82
CA ARG A 48 27.97 -1.94 4.63
C ARG A 48 27.01 -1.53 3.53
N ARG A 49 25.82 -1.01 3.86
CA ARG A 49 24.88 -0.48 2.87
C ARG A 49 25.41 0.80 2.23
N ILE A 50 26.06 1.66 3.01
CA ILE A 50 26.71 2.88 2.50
C ILE A 50 27.84 2.52 1.53
N GLU A 51 28.72 1.58 1.88
CA GLU A 51 29.79 1.10 0.99
C GLU A 51 29.27 0.65 -0.39
N GLN A 52 28.17 -0.11 -0.39
CA GLN A 52 27.52 -0.54 -1.63
C GLN A 52 27.00 0.63 -2.47
N LEU A 53 26.42 1.64 -1.81
CA LEU A 53 25.86 2.81 -2.48
C LEU A 53 26.93 3.82 -2.91
N GLN A 54 28.11 3.78 -2.28
CA GLN A 54 29.22 4.69 -2.54
C GLN A 54 29.94 4.39 -3.86
N THR A 55 29.86 3.15 -4.35
CA THR A 55 30.55 2.72 -5.57
C THR A 55 30.04 3.51 -6.79
N GLY A 56 30.92 4.33 -7.38
CA GLY A 56 30.57 5.19 -8.51
C GLY A 56 29.83 6.49 -8.16
N ASN A 57 29.65 6.80 -6.87
CA ASN A 57 29.04 8.06 -6.43
C ASN A 57 30.14 9.13 -6.20
N PRO A 58 30.10 10.28 -6.89
CA PRO A 58 31.09 11.35 -6.70
C PRO A 58 30.95 12.10 -5.36
N PHE A 59 29.83 11.92 -4.66
CA PHE A 59 29.57 12.54 -3.35
C PHE A 59 29.73 11.52 -2.22
N GLN A 60 30.11 11.99 -1.05
CA GLN A 60 30.18 11.17 0.15
C GLN A 60 28.77 10.91 0.67
N ILE A 61 28.41 9.64 0.86
CA ILE A 61 27.14 9.26 1.48
C ILE A 61 27.32 9.23 3.01
N CYS A 62 26.55 10.05 3.71
CA CYS A 62 26.60 10.13 5.18
C CYS A 62 25.34 9.54 5.81
N CYS A 63 25.51 8.73 6.86
CA CYS A 63 24.39 8.32 7.70
C CYS A 63 24.04 9.46 8.66
N GLU A 64 22.87 10.07 8.48
CA GLU A 64 22.36 11.08 9.40
C GLU A 64 21.75 10.43 10.64
N ARG A 65 21.02 9.32 10.43
CA ARG A 65 20.47 8.52 11.51
C ARG A 65 20.09 7.12 11.03
N SER A 66 20.08 6.17 11.95
CA SER A 66 19.38 4.89 11.80
C SER A 66 18.73 4.46 13.11
N PHE A 67 17.72 3.61 13.02
CA PHE A 67 17.12 2.94 14.17
C PHE A 67 16.51 1.60 13.78
N ARG A 68 16.41 0.68 14.76
CA ARG A 68 15.82 -0.65 14.57
C ARG A 68 14.30 -0.60 14.72
N SER A 69 13.59 -1.38 13.91
CA SER A 69 12.14 -1.54 14.04
C SER A 69 11.67 -2.91 13.50
N PRO A 70 10.72 -3.59 14.17
CA PRO A 70 10.08 -4.78 13.63
C PRO A 70 9.18 -4.46 12.42
N VAL A 71 8.78 -3.19 12.26
CA VAL A 71 7.90 -2.70 11.19
C VAL A 71 8.64 -1.77 10.21
N ALA A 72 9.95 -1.96 10.06
CA ALA A 72 10.81 -1.08 9.25
C ALA A 72 10.30 -0.89 7.80
N ARG A 73 9.78 -1.95 7.18
CA ARG A 73 9.21 -1.88 5.82
C ARG A 73 7.97 -0.99 5.76
N GLN A 74 7.09 -1.09 6.75
CA GLN A 74 5.92 -0.23 6.86
C GLN A 74 6.33 1.24 7.07
N ILE A 75 7.36 1.49 7.87
CA ILE A 75 7.93 2.83 8.09
C ILE A 75 8.48 3.42 6.79
N GLU A 76 9.32 2.67 6.06
CA GLU A 76 9.88 3.09 4.77
C GLU A 76 8.78 3.43 3.76
N HIS A 77 7.81 2.51 3.60
CA HIS A 77 6.66 2.74 2.74
C HIS A 77 5.81 3.95 3.17
N TRP A 78 5.68 4.21 4.48
CA TRP A 78 4.98 5.39 4.98
C TRP A 78 5.74 6.67 4.63
N VAL A 79 7.05 6.71 4.89
CA VAL A 79 7.89 7.87 4.55
C VAL A 79 7.78 8.18 3.06
N HIS A 80 7.93 7.18 2.20
CA HIS A 80 7.84 7.36 0.74
C HIS A 80 6.44 7.80 0.29
N ARG A 81 5.38 7.28 0.90
CA ARG A 81 4.01 7.67 0.51
C ARG A 81 3.59 9.04 1.00
N THR A 82 4.20 9.58 2.05
CA THR A 82 3.81 10.86 2.68
C THR A 82 4.77 12.00 2.36
N SER A 83 5.96 11.71 1.86
CA SER A 83 6.97 12.70 1.50
C SER A 83 6.99 12.96 0.00
N GLN A 84 7.66 14.04 -0.41
CA GLN A 84 7.94 14.30 -1.83
C GLN A 84 9.11 13.43 -2.29
N VAL A 85 8.78 12.26 -2.82
CA VAL A 85 9.75 11.31 -3.40
C VAL A 85 10.13 11.75 -4.81
N GLU A 86 11.44 11.89 -5.03
CA GLU A 86 12.08 11.95 -6.34
C GLU A 86 12.45 10.52 -6.81
N GLN A 87 13.13 10.40 -7.96
CA GLN A 87 13.56 9.10 -8.46
C GLN A 87 14.43 8.33 -7.43
N LEU A 88 14.31 7.00 -7.42
CA LEU A 88 15.19 6.07 -6.68
C LEU A 88 15.18 6.22 -5.13
N GLU A 89 14.02 6.54 -4.56
CA GLU A 89 13.81 6.63 -3.09
C GLU A 89 14.53 7.81 -2.42
N TRP A 90 14.97 8.80 -3.21
CA TRP A 90 15.45 10.07 -2.68
C TRP A 90 14.26 11.00 -2.43
N LEU A 91 14.19 11.56 -1.23
CA LEU A 91 13.19 12.56 -0.87
C LEU A 91 13.82 13.93 -1.03
N ARG A 92 13.04 14.89 -1.52
CA ARG A 92 13.44 16.30 -1.48
C ARG A 92 13.20 16.84 -0.08
N LEU A 93 14.29 17.10 0.66
CA LEU A 93 14.26 17.56 2.04
C LEU A 93 15.61 18.21 2.39
N ALA A 94 15.57 19.42 2.98
CA ALA A 94 16.80 20.05 3.46
C ALA A 94 17.45 19.21 4.58
N ARG A 95 18.78 19.17 4.62
CA ARG A 95 19.55 18.42 5.60
C ARG A 95 19.18 18.80 7.03
N SER A 96 18.89 20.09 7.27
CA SER A 96 18.44 20.60 8.57
C SER A 96 17.09 20.05 9.03
N GLU A 97 16.26 19.55 8.12
CA GLU A 97 14.93 19.00 8.42
C GLU A 97 14.94 17.48 8.67
N ILE A 98 16.06 16.81 8.39
CA ILE A 98 16.23 15.36 8.58
C ILE A 98 15.93 14.93 10.03
N PRO A 99 16.40 15.62 11.08
CA PRO A 99 16.04 15.27 12.46
C PRO A 99 14.52 15.26 12.70
N GLY A 100 13.80 16.21 12.08
CA GLY A 100 12.34 16.26 12.15
C GLY A 100 11.69 15.07 11.45
N LEU A 101 12.20 14.67 10.28
CA LEU A 101 11.73 13.46 9.57
C LEU A 101 11.99 12.19 10.39
N VAL A 102 13.18 12.03 10.96
CA VAL A 102 13.53 10.89 11.82
C VAL A 102 12.54 10.79 12.97
N LYS A 103 12.29 11.89 13.69
CA LYS A 103 11.37 11.91 14.83
C LYS A 103 9.96 11.48 14.42
N ARG A 104 9.46 11.97 13.28
CA ARG A 104 8.15 11.55 12.75
C ARG A 104 8.13 10.06 12.38
N ALA A 105 9.18 9.55 11.74
CA ALA A 105 9.28 8.15 11.36
C ALA A 105 9.36 7.20 12.57
N GLN A 106 10.01 7.61 13.66
CA GLN A 106 10.03 6.85 14.91
C GLN A 106 8.64 6.80 15.56
N LEU A 107 7.99 7.95 15.71
CA LEU A 107 6.63 8.04 16.25
C LEU A 107 5.64 7.20 15.42
N GLU A 108 5.73 7.27 14.10
CA GLU A 108 4.87 6.46 13.24
C GLU A 108 5.22 4.97 13.30
N GLY A 109 6.50 4.64 13.49
CA GLY A 109 6.94 3.28 13.75
C GLY A 109 6.28 2.66 14.98
N GLU A 110 6.09 3.43 16.05
CA GLU A 110 5.36 2.98 17.24
C GLU A 110 3.88 2.72 16.93
N ARG A 111 3.23 3.60 16.17
CA ARG A 111 1.83 3.43 15.73
C ARG A 111 1.66 2.17 14.88
N LEU A 112 2.54 1.98 13.89
CA LEU A 112 2.55 0.82 13.00
C LEU A 112 2.80 -0.48 13.77
N ALA A 113 3.71 -0.47 14.76
CA ALA A 113 3.95 -1.63 15.60
C ALA A 113 2.68 -2.04 16.38
N ARG A 114 1.95 -1.07 16.96
CA ARG A 114 0.67 -1.32 17.63
C ARG A 114 -0.39 -1.90 16.68
N ILE A 115 -0.44 -1.42 15.43
CA ILE A 115 -1.34 -1.95 14.39
C ILE A 115 -1.02 -3.42 14.12
N GLU A 116 0.25 -3.76 13.89
CA GLU A 116 0.69 -5.13 13.61
C GLU A 116 0.46 -6.07 14.80
N GLU A 117 0.74 -5.61 16.02
CA GLU A 117 0.47 -6.36 17.25
C GLU A 117 -1.02 -6.68 17.38
N ALA A 118 -1.88 -5.70 17.14
CA ALA A 118 -3.30 -5.88 17.17
C ALA A 118 -3.74 -6.90 16.08
N ARG A 119 -3.30 -6.74 14.83
CA ARG A 119 -3.57 -7.69 13.73
C ARG A 119 -3.17 -9.12 14.08
N ALA A 120 -2.01 -9.31 14.70
CA ALA A 120 -1.52 -10.62 15.12
C ALA A 120 -2.39 -11.27 16.22
N ARG A 121 -2.98 -10.47 17.11
CA ARG A 121 -3.93 -10.95 18.12
C ARG A 121 -5.25 -11.37 17.48
N TRP A 122 -5.73 -10.63 16.49
CA TRP A 122 -7.04 -10.86 15.86
C TRP A 122 -7.09 -12.13 15.01
N SER A 123 -5.99 -12.48 14.36
CA SER A 123 -5.91 -13.66 13.48
C SER A 123 -5.96 -14.99 14.24
N ARG A 124 -6.02 -14.97 15.58
CA ARG A 124 -5.92 -16.17 16.42
C ARG A 124 -7.21 -16.51 17.19
N SER A 125 -8.19 -15.60 17.25
CA SER A 125 -9.33 -15.74 18.19
C SER A 125 -10.68 -15.54 17.50
N LYS A 126 -11.59 -16.50 17.67
CA LYS A 126 -13.00 -16.39 17.23
C LYS A 126 -13.72 -15.36 18.11
N SER A 127 -14.71 -14.65 17.54
CA SER A 127 -15.60 -13.81 18.34
C SER A 127 -16.66 -14.64 19.08
N ASN A 128 -17.11 -14.17 20.24
CA ASN A 128 -18.07 -14.87 21.11
C ASN A 128 -19.54 -14.70 20.68
N GLY A 129 -19.82 -13.93 19.62
CA GLY A 129 -21.17 -13.67 19.11
C GLY A 129 -21.98 -12.65 19.92
N ILE A 130 -21.39 -12.06 20.96
CA ILE A 130 -22.05 -11.11 21.85
C ILE A 130 -21.80 -9.67 21.36
N GLU A 131 -22.85 -8.87 21.37
CA GLU A 131 -22.77 -7.42 21.23
C GLU A 131 -22.88 -6.77 22.62
N ARG A 132 -21.96 -5.85 22.92
CA ARG A 132 -21.98 -5.09 24.18
C ARG A 132 -22.16 -3.59 23.95
N GLN A 133 -22.55 -2.89 25.01
CA GLN A 133 -22.65 -1.43 25.00
C GLN A 133 -21.26 -0.77 24.96
N PRO A 134 -21.13 0.41 24.33
CA PRO A 134 -19.86 1.11 24.24
C PRO A 134 -19.45 1.76 25.57
N GLY A 135 -18.16 1.73 25.85
CA GLY A 135 -17.49 2.56 26.86
C GLY A 135 -17.21 3.98 26.37
N ALA A 136 -16.65 4.82 27.25
CA ALA A 136 -16.28 6.20 26.88
C ALA A 136 -15.17 6.24 25.81
N GLU A 137 -14.19 5.34 25.91
CA GLU A 137 -13.08 5.29 24.96
C GLU A 137 -13.52 4.84 23.56
N GLU A 138 -14.39 3.83 23.48
CA GLU A 138 -14.91 3.35 22.18
C GLU A 138 -15.76 4.40 21.48
N ARG A 139 -16.53 5.22 22.23
CA ARG A 139 -17.21 6.38 21.67
C ARG A 139 -16.23 7.42 21.12
N ARG A 140 -15.10 7.65 21.79
CA ARG A 140 -14.05 8.56 21.30
C ARG A 140 -13.39 8.02 20.03
N LEU A 141 -13.06 6.73 19.99
CA LEU A 141 -12.52 6.07 18.80
C LEU A 141 -13.50 6.13 17.64
N HIS A 142 -14.80 5.94 17.90
CA HIS A 142 -15.84 6.06 16.89
C HIS A 142 -15.91 7.47 16.30
N GLU A 143 -15.92 8.50 17.14
CA GLU A 143 -15.95 9.89 16.67
C GLU A 143 -14.68 10.25 15.89
N ALA A 144 -13.52 9.79 16.35
CA ALA A 144 -12.26 9.95 15.61
C ALA A 144 -12.33 9.26 14.23
N ALA A 145 -12.85 8.05 14.15
CA ALA A 145 -13.04 7.33 12.88
C ALA A 145 -14.02 8.05 11.96
N ARG A 146 -15.13 8.59 12.50
CA ARG A 146 -16.09 9.42 11.74
C ARG A 146 -15.41 10.63 11.12
N GLY A 147 -14.59 11.35 11.90
CA GLY A 147 -13.82 12.51 11.43
C GLY A 147 -12.85 12.15 10.30
N VAL A 148 -11.99 11.15 10.53
CA VAL A 148 -11.00 10.70 9.53
C VAL A 148 -11.69 10.22 8.25
N LEU A 149 -12.79 9.46 8.35
CA LEU A 149 -13.53 8.98 7.19
C LEU A 149 -14.25 10.11 6.44
N ALA A 150 -14.76 11.12 7.15
CA ALA A 150 -15.33 12.31 6.53
C ALA A 150 -14.32 13.05 5.64
N GLU A 151 -13.05 13.08 6.04
CA GLU A 151 -11.96 13.66 5.24
C GLU A 151 -11.44 12.70 4.15
N LEU A 152 -11.38 11.39 4.44
CA LEU A 152 -10.79 10.40 3.54
C LEU A 152 -11.64 10.14 2.29
N TRP A 153 -12.96 10.08 2.41
CA TRP A 153 -13.85 9.79 1.27
C TRP A 153 -13.77 10.82 0.14
N PRO A 154 -13.86 12.14 0.37
CA PRO A 154 -13.69 13.11 -0.70
C PRO A 154 -12.30 13.06 -1.33
N VAL A 155 -11.24 12.76 -0.56
CA VAL A 155 -9.88 12.56 -1.11
C VAL A 155 -9.84 11.33 -2.04
N LYS A 156 -10.44 10.20 -1.63
CA LYS A 156 -10.53 8.99 -2.45
C LYS A 156 -11.29 9.26 -3.75
N LEU A 157 -12.42 9.96 -3.68
CA LEU A 157 -13.23 10.32 -4.85
C LEU A 157 -12.47 11.25 -5.80
N ARG A 158 -11.88 12.34 -5.29
CA ARG A 158 -11.07 13.26 -6.09
C ARG A 158 -9.90 12.55 -6.75
N LEU A 159 -9.20 11.67 -6.03
CA LEU A 159 -8.10 10.88 -6.59
C LEU A 159 -8.57 10.01 -7.76
N GLU A 160 -9.74 9.39 -7.63
CA GLU A 160 -10.32 8.62 -8.73
C GLU A 160 -10.70 9.53 -9.91
N CYS A 161 -11.29 10.71 -9.68
CA CYS A 161 -11.56 11.70 -10.73
C CYS A 161 -10.27 12.12 -11.45
N THR A 162 -9.26 12.58 -10.71
CA THR A 162 -7.96 13.00 -11.27
C THR A 162 -7.32 11.88 -12.10
N LYS A 163 -7.40 10.61 -11.66
CA LYS A 163 -6.92 9.47 -12.46
C LYS A 163 -7.64 9.33 -13.80
N ARG A 164 -8.97 9.56 -13.86
CA ARG A 164 -9.73 9.52 -15.12
C ARG A 164 -9.41 10.75 -15.97
N SER A 165 -9.32 11.93 -15.38
CA SER A 165 -8.93 13.16 -16.08
C SER A 165 -7.54 13.02 -16.72
N VAL A 166 -6.56 12.46 -16.00
CA VAL A 166 -5.24 12.12 -16.58
C VAL A 166 -5.39 11.12 -17.72
N ALA A 167 -6.21 10.07 -17.57
CA ALA A 167 -6.43 9.09 -18.62
C ALA A 167 -7.01 9.72 -19.91
N LEU A 168 -8.00 10.59 -19.76
CA LEU A 168 -8.69 11.26 -20.87
C LEU A 168 -7.78 12.27 -21.56
N LYS A 169 -7.08 13.11 -20.79
CA LYS A 169 -6.13 14.11 -21.31
C LYS A 169 -4.89 13.47 -21.93
N ALA A 170 -4.40 12.38 -21.35
CA ALA A 170 -3.30 11.62 -21.94
C ALA A 170 -3.70 10.89 -23.21
N GLY A 171 -5.00 10.65 -23.44
CA GLY A 171 -5.55 10.14 -24.70
C GLY A 171 -5.00 8.77 -25.15
N LYS A 172 -4.89 8.62 -26.47
CA LYS A 172 -4.46 7.38 -27.15
C LYS A 172 -2.96 7.39 -27.42
N PHE A 173 -2.15 7.32 -26.36
CA PHE A 173 -0.69 7.29 -26.44
C PHE A 173 -0.12 6.16 -25.57
N LEU A 174 1.05 5.65 -25.93
CA LEU A 174 1.78 4.65 -25.15
C LEU A 174 2.22 5.22 -23.81
N ARG A 175 2.72 6.46 -23.81
CA ARG A 175 3.17 7.15 -22.61
C ARG A 175 3.11 8.67 -22.79
N VAL A 176 2.98 9.37 -21.68
CA VAL A 176 3.34 10.78 -21.53
C VAL A 176 4.53 10.84 -20.58
N PRO A 177 5.69 11.37 -21.01
CA PRO A 177 6.91 11.44 -20.21
C PRO A 177 6.68 11.98 -18.80
N GLY A 178 7.13 11.20 -17.81
CA GLY A 178 7.05 11.57 -16.39
C GLY A 178 5.64 11.65 -15.79
N ILE A 179 4.57 11.37 -16.55
CA ILE A 179 3.17 11.42 -16.05
C ILE A 179 2.50 10.05 -16.04
N VAL A 180 2.35 9.41 -17.19
CA VAL A 180 1.59 8.15 -17.29
C VAL A 180 2.16 7.23 -18.35
N THR A 181 2.16 5.93 -18.07
CA THR A 181 2.41 4.88 -19.06
C THR A 181 1.16 4.04 -19.23
N ILE A 182 0.81 3.72 -20.47
CA ILE A 182 -0.37 2.95 -20.84
C ILE A 182 0.09 1.62 -21.44
N SER A 183 -0.56 0.53 -21.06
CA SER A 183 -0.24 -0.81 -21.54
C SER A 183 -1.50 -1.61 -21.84
N TYR A 184 -1.48 -2.33 -22.96
CA TYR A 184 -2.48 -3.34 -23.25
C TYR A 184 -2.26 -4.55 -22.33
N ARG A 185 -3.35 -5.09 -21.80
CA ARG A 185 -3.33 -6.36 -21.06
C ARG A 185 -4.22 -7.33 -21.81
N PRO A 186 -3.66 -8.43 -22.36
CA PRO A 186 -4.46 -9.44 -23.04
C PRO A 186 -5.39 -10.13 -22.04
N SER A 187 -6.43 -10.78 -22.56
CA SER A 187 -7.26 -11.66 -21.76
C SER A 187 -6.40 -12.74 -21.11
N ALA A 188 -6.62 -12.99 -19.84
CA ALA A 188 -5.88 -14.00 -19.09
C ALA A 188 -6.80 -14.71 -18.11
N GLY A 189 -6.64 -16.02 -18.00
CA GLY A 189 -7.25 -16.80 -16.93
C GLY A 189 -6.57 -16.49 -15.60
N ARG A 190 -7.37 -16.27 -14.56
CA ARG A 190 -6.90 -16.21 -13.18
C ARG A 190 -7.56 -17.33 -12.38
N PHE A 191 -6.74 -18.14 -11.73
CA PHE A 191 -7.23 -19.16 -10.81
C PHE A 191 -8.01 -18.51 -9.65
N ASN A 192 -9.18 -19.07 -9.34
CA ASN A 192 -10.03 -18.63 -8.24
C ASN A 192 -10.06 -19.69 -7.12
N PRO A 193 -9.31 -19.49 -6.02
CA PRO A 193 -9.28 -20.40 -4.88
C PRO A 193 -10.66 -20.70 -4.27
N LYS A 194 -11.57 -19.71 -4.28
CA LYS A 194 -12.93 -19.90 -3.72
C LYS A 194 -13.76 -20.86 -4.58
N THR A 195 -13.55 -20.86 -5.89
CA THR A 195 -14.20 -21.81 -6.80
C THR A 195 -13.69 -23.22 -6.56
N ALA A 196 -12.38 -23.39 -6.37
CA ALA A 196 -11.77 -24.69 -6.06
C ALA A 196 -12.31 -25.27 -4.75
N LEU A 197 -12.32 -24.48 -3.67
CA LEU A 197 -12.89 -24.89 -2.38
C LEU A 197 -14.37 -25.29 -2.46
N LYS A 198 -15.15 -24.59 -3.29
CA LYS A 198 -16.59 -24.85 -3.42
C LYS A 198 -16.90 -26.06 -4.29
N LYS A 199 -16.18 -26.25 -5.39
CA LYS A 199 -16.47 -27.29 -6.39
C LYS A 199 -15.72 -28.60 -6.14
N PHE A 200 -14.50 -28.51 -5.61
CA PHE A 200 -13.58 -29.63 -5.45
C PHE A 200 -13.10 -29.71 -4.02
N HIS A 201 -14.04 -29.63 -3.07
CA HIS A 201 -13.76 -29.61 -1.63
C HIS A 201 -12.79 -30.73 -1.21
N ASP A 202 -13.07 -31.97 -1.61
CA ASP A 202 -12.29 -33.15 -1.17
C ASP A 202 -10.87 -33.15 -1.74
N LEU A 203 -10.69 -32.66 -2.97
CA LEU A 203 -9.38 -32.53 -3.61
C LEU A 203 -8.62 -31.30 -3.11
N ALA A 204 -9.33 -30.26 -2.69
CA ALA A 204 -8.73 -29.04 -2.14
C ALA A 204 -8.30 -29.23 -0.68
N ALA A 205 -8.97 -30.11 0.08
CA ALA A 205 -8.75 -30.32 1.51
C ALA A 205 -7.28 -30.54 1.93
N PRO A 206 -6.43 -31.30 1.19
CA PRO A 206 -5.01 -31.46 1.55
C PRO A 206 -4.18 -30.17 1.44
N TYR A 207 -4.70 -29.15 0.73
CA TYR A 207 -4.02 -27.89 0.44
C TYR A 207 -4.65 -26.71 1.21
N THR A 208 -5.62 -26.98 2.08
CA THR A 208 -6.25 -25.97 2.92
C THR A 208 -5.60 -25.89 4.29
N VAL A 209 -5.70 -24.70 4.87
CA VAL A 209 -5.42 -24.46 6.28
C VAL A 209 -6.65 -23.82 6.90
N GLU A 210 -6.88 -24.11 8.18
CA GLU A 210 -7.89 -23.39 8.96
C GLU A 210 -7.31 -22.05 9.38
N GLU A 211 -7.97 -20.95 9.02
CA GLU A 211 -7.62 -19.61 9.46
C GLU A 211 -8.80 -18.94 10.14
N VAL A 212 -8.53 -18.20 11.22
CA VAL A 212 -9.52 -17.31 11.80
C VAL A 212 -9.46 -15.97 11.07
N GLY A 213 -10.55 -15.63 10.40
CA GLY A 213 -10.68 -14.40 9.62
C GLY A 213 -11.93 -13.63 10.00
N GLY A 214 -11.91 -12.32 9.73
CA GLY A 214 -13.05 -11.45 9.93
C GLY A 214 -12.93 -10.18 9.11
N THR A 215 -14.04 -9.47 8.92
CA THR A 215 -14.04 -8.13 8.32
C THR A 215 -14.50 -7.13 9.36
N PHE A 216 -13.60 -6.24 9.78
CA PHE A 216 -13.95 -5.14 10.65
C PHE A 216 -14.81 -4.14 9.90
N ARG A 217 -15.83 -3.60 10.57
CA ARG A 217 -16.69 -2.55 10.02
C ARG A 217 -17.02 -1.54 11.10
N TRP A 218 -16.77 -0.28 10.79
CA TRP A 218 -17.35 0.84 11.52
C TRP A 218 -18.86 0.92 11.26
N ARG A 219 -19.64 1.27 12.28
CA ARG A 219 -21.07 1.57 12.16
C ARG A 219 -21.28 3.07 12.07
N ASP A 220 -22.34 3.51 11.40
CA ASP A 220 -22.79 4.91 11.35
C ASP A 220 -21.71 5.94 10.93
N VAL A 221 -20.68 5.53 10.18
CA VAL A 221 -19.64 6.42 9.64
C VAL A 221 -19.97 6.89 8.23
N PRO A 222 -19.42 8.05 7.79
CA PRO A 222 -19.43 8.43 6.40
C PRO A 222 -18.87 7.31 5.50
N ASN A 223 -19.52 7.12 4.36
CA ASN A 223 -19.14 6.14 3.35
C ASN A 223 -19.23 6.74 1.93
N LEU A 224 -18.87 5.94 0.93
CA LEU A 224 -18.92 6.35 -0.48
C LEU A 224 -20.28 6.95 -0.87
N GLY A 225 -21.38 6.40 -0.35
CA GLY A 225 -22.76 6.79 -0.65
C GLY A 225 -23.27 7.99 0.15
N SER A 226 -22.50 8.55 1.08
CA SER A 226 -22.95 9.68 1.91
C SER A 226 -23.37 10.89 1.03
N PRO A 227 -24.47 11.59 1.37
CA PRO A 227 -25.06 12.62 0.52
C PRO A 227 -24.10 13.80 0.24
N GLY A 228 -23.22 14.13 1.19
CA GLY A 228 -22.22 15.20 1.04
C GLY A 228 -21.28 15.04 -0.16
N TRP A 229 -21.17 13.84 -0.73
CA TRP A 229 -20.27 13.55 -1.87
C TRP A 229 -21.00 13.33 -3.20
N ALA A 230 -22.29 13.64 -3.29
CA ALA A 230 -23.11 13.38 -4.48
C ALA A 230 -22.53 14.01 -5.75
N GLN A 231 -22.06 15.26 -5.68
CA GLN A 231 -21.47 15.95 -6.82
C GLN A 231 -20.18 15.28 -7.31
N LEU A 232 -19.30 14.86 -6.39
CA LEU A 232 -18.07 14.14 -6.73
C LEU A 232 -18.36 12.77 -7.36
N ARG A 233 -19.41 12.08 -6.90
CA ARG A 233 -19.83 10.80 -7.50
C ARG A 233 -20.36 10.99 -8.92
N ALA A 234 -21.21 11.99 -9.14
CA ALA A 234 -21.74 12.30 -10.47
C ALA A 234 -20.61 12.65 -11.45
N GLU A 235 -19.62 13.43 -11.00
CA GLU A 235 -18.43 13.74 -11.78
C GLU A 235 -17.62 12.48 -12.12
N LEU A 236 -17.38 11.62 -11.12
CA LEU A 236 -16.68 10.35 -11.33
C LEU A 236 -17.40 9.44 -12.33
N GLU A 237 -18.73 9.36 -12.26
CA GLU A 237 -19.55 8.57 -13.19
C GLU A 237 -19.43 9.09 -14.63
N ARG A 238 -19.49 10.41 -14.82
CA ARG A 238 -19.26 11.05 -16.13
C ARG A 238 -17.89 10.69 -16.69
N LEU A 239 -16.84 10.91 -15.90
CA LEU A 239 -15.45 10.63 -16.31
C LEU A 239 -15.22 9.13 -16.58
N GLU A 240 -15.90 8.24 -15.85
CA GLU A 240 -15.82 6.80 -16.07
C GLU A 240 -16.50 6.38 -17.38
N ALA A 241 -17.62 7.03 -17.76
CA ALA A 241 -18.27 6.80 -19.05
C ALA A 241 -17.36 7.21 -20.22
N GLU A 242 -16.82 8.43 -20.19
CA GLU A 242 -15.87 8.93 -21.21
C GLU A 242 -14.62 8.03 -21.29
N ARG A 243 -14.11 7.57 -20.14
CA ARG A 243 -12.96 6.67 -20.10
C ARG A 243 -13.26 5.33 -20.75
N ARG A 244 -14.47 4.77 -20.56
CA ARG A 244 -14.85 3.50 -21.19
C ARG A 244 -14.89 3.61 -22.70
N GLU A 245 -15.37 4.73 -23.24
CA GLU A 245 -15.34 5.01 -24.68
C GLU A 245 -13.91 5.09 -25.21
N LEU A 246 -13.01 5.79 -24.49
CA LEU A 246 -11.59 5.82 -24.81
C LEU A 246 -10.97 4.41 -24.79
N ASP A 247 -11.24 3.62 -23.74
CA ASP A 247 -10.71 2.26 -23.59
C ASP A 247 -11.21 1.35 -24.71
N ALA A 248 -12.48 1.42 -25.09
CA ALA A 248 -13.04 0.68 -26.22
C ALA A 248 -12.34 1.05 -27.53
N ALA A 249 -12.13 2.34 -27.78
CA ALA A 249 -11.46 2.82 -28.99
C ALA A 249 -9.95 2.49 -29.03
N MET A 250 -9.31 2.31 -27.87
CA MET A 250 -7.93 1.83 -27.77
C MET A 250 -7.81 0.31 -27.90
N LEU A 251 -8.86 -0.44 -27.55
CA LEU A 251 -8.90 -1.89 -27.75
C LEU A 251 -9.21 -2.27 -29.21
N SER A 252 -9.80 -1.36 -29.99
CA SER A 252 -10.10 -1.59 -31.41
C SER A 252 -8.96 -1.24 -32.37
N SER A 253 -7.87 -0.62 -31.89
CA SER A 253 -6.70 -0.25 -32.71
C SER A 253 -5.44 -0.25 -31.86
N ASP A 254 -4.34 -0.74 -32.45
CA ASP A 254 -3.02 -0.80 -31.83
C ASP A 254 -2.14 0.44 -32.15
N ASP A 255 -2.66 1.41 -32.91
CA ASP A 255 -1.88 2.57 -33.38
C ASP A 255 -1.26 3.40 -32.26
N TRP A 256 -1.91 3.40 -31.09
CA TRP A 256 -1.45 4.15 -29.92
C TRP A 256 -0.24 3.52 -29.23
N LEU A 257 0.04 2.23 -29.46
CA LEU A 257 1.14 1.50 -28.82
C LEU A 257 2.53 2.03 -29.21
N ARG A 258 2.62 2.87 -30.24
CA ARG A 258 3.88 3.47 -30.72
C ARG A 258 3.93 4.99 -30.58
N LYS A 259 2.87 5.61 -30.05
CA LYS A 259 2.75 7.07 -29.96
C LYS A 259 3.23 7.57 -28.60
N GLU A 260 4.10 8.56 -28.61
CA GLU A 260 4.49 9.29 -27.40
C GLU A 260 3.69 10.59 -27.33
N GLY A 261 3.05 10.83 -26.19
CA GLY A 261 2.26 12.04 -25.94
C GLY A 261 3.11 13.13 -25.33
N GLU A 262 2.72 14.37 -25.57
CA GLU A 262 3.40 15.55 -25.03
C GLU A 262 3.00 15.82 -23.58
N ARG A 263 3.96 16.31 -22.80
CA ARG A 263 3.72 16.78 -21.44
C ARG A 263 3.18 18.21 -21.51
N THR A 264 1.86 18.36 -21.45
CA THR A 264 1.19 19.67 -21.39
C THR A 264 1.10 20.20 -19.96
N ASP A 265 0.88 21.51 -19.81
CA ASP A 265 0.69 22.15 -18.51
C ASP A 265 -0.53 21.61 -17.76
N ASP A 266 -1.63 21.36 -18.48
CA ASP A 266 -2.83 20.71 -17.95
C ASP A 266 -2.51 19.34 -17.33
N LEU A 267 -1.76 18.51 -18.07
CA LEU A 267 -1.38 17.17 -17.61
C LEU A 267 -0.40 17.26 -16.42
N ALA A 268 0.53 18.21 -16.44
CA ALA A 268 1.43 18.45 -15.33
C ALA A 268 0.67 18.87 -14.06
N CYS A 269 -0.32 19.75 -14.17
CA CYS A 269 -1.18 20.16 -13.06
C CYS A 269 -1.98 18.98 -12.50
N LEU A 270 -2.59 18.16 -13.37
CA LEU A 270 -3.30 16.95 -12.94
C LEU A 270 -2.37 15.92 -12.28
N HIS A 271 -1.13 15.81 -12.75
CA HIS A 271 -0.13 14.94 -12.12
C HIS A 271 0.24 15.42 -10.72
N ASP A 272 0.45 16.73 -10.55
CA ASP A 272 0.73 17.31 -9.24
C ASP A 272 -0.43 17.16 -8.26
N GLU A 273 -1.67 17.35 -8.74
CA GLU A 273 -2.88 17.07 -7.95
C GLU A 273 -2.94 15.59 -7.54
N TYR A 274 -2.68 14.67 -8.47
CA TYR A 274 -2.61 13.23 -8.19
C TYR A 274 -1.58 12.91 -7.09
N LEU A 275 -0.38 13.48 -7.16
CA LEU A 275 0.66 13.28 -6.15
C LEU A 275 0.27 13.88 -4.79
N CYS A 276 -0.43 15.02 -4.77
CA CYS A 276 -0.96 15.60 -3.55
C CYS A 276 -2.02 14.70 -2.90
N LEU A 277 -3.01 14.26 -3.68
CA LEU A 277 -4.09 13.39 -3.21
C LEU A 277 -3.59 12.02 -2.76
N MET A 278 -2.59 11.44 -3.43
CA MET A 278 -1.95 10.20 -3.00
C MET A 278 -1.32 10.32 -1.60
N ARG A 279 -0.64 11.44 -1.31
CA ARG A 279 -0.04 11.71 0.00
C ARG A 279 -1.10 11.90 1.08
N GLN A 280 -2.12 12.71 0.80
CA GLN A 280 -3.25 12.93 1.72
C GLN A 280 -3.96 11.61 2.04
N LYS A 281 -4.26 10.82 1.01
CA LYS A 281 -4.88 9.49 1.16
C LYS A 281 -4.02 8.57 2.03
N ALA A 282 -2.72 8.50 1.78
CA ALA A 282 -1.83 7.62 2.54
C ALA A 282 -1.77 7.99 4.03
N ARG A 283 -1.78 9.28 4.35
CA ARG A 283 -1.85 9.77 5.74
C ARG A 283 -3.16 9.37 6.40
N LEU A 284 -4.29 9.71 5.78
CA LEU A 284 -5.62 9.45 6.34
C LEU A 284 -5.93 7.95 6.46
N GLU A 285 -5.47 7.12 5.53
CA GLU A 285 -5.60 5.66 5.64
C GLU A 285 -4.82 5.11 6.83
N LEU A 286 -3.63 5.65 7.12
CA LEU A 286 -2.88 5.22 8.30
C LEU A 286 -3.53 5.69 9.60
N ASP A 287 -4.09 6.89 9.62
CA ASP A 287 -4.87 7.38 10.75
C ASP A 287 -6.09 6.48 11.01
N GLU A 288 -6.79 6.06 9.97
CA GLU A 288 -7.90 5.11 10.05
C GLU A 288 -7.45 3.72 10.51
N GLU A 289 -6.38 3.16 9.94
CA GLU A 289 -5.82 1.87 10.35
C GLU A 289 -5.40 1.87 11.82
N TYR A 290 -4.84 2.98 12.31
CA TYR A 290 -4.44 3.12 13.72
C TYR A 290 -5.64 3.18 14.67
N ILE A 291 -6.69 3.93 14.32
CA ILE A 291 -7.93 4.00 15.11
C ILE A 291 -8.64 2.63 15.08
N GLN A 292 -8.70 1.99 13.91
CA GLN A 292 -9.23 0.64 13.77
C GLN A 292 -8.45 -0.35 14.65
N ALA A 293 -7.12 -0.25 14.70
CA ALA A 293 -6.33 -1.14 15.54
C ALA A 293 -6.67 -1.02 17.03
N GLN A 294 -6.82 0.20 17.52
CA GLN A 294 -7.26 0.45 18.90
C GLN A 294 -8.68 -0.07 19.15
N ALA A 295 -9.60 0.16 18.22
CA ALA A 295 -10.98 -0.31 18.36
C ALA A 295 -11.07 -1.83 18.41
N ILE A 296 -10.25 -2.54 17.63
CA ILE A 296 -10.24 -3.99 17.69
C ILE A 296 -9.48 -4.51 18.93
N GLN A 297 -8.50 -3.78 19.47
CA GLN A 297 -7.99 -4.10 20.79
C GLN A 297 -9.09 -3.97 21.85
N ALA A 298 -9.91 -2.92 21.79
CA ALA A 298 -11.02 -2.69 22.70
C ALA A 298 -12.19 -3.67 22.52
N ILE A 299 -12.44 -4.18 21.30
CA ILE A 299 -13.51 -5.17 21.06
C ILE A 299 -13.21 -6.52 21.73
N GLU A 300 -11.93 -6.80 22.02
CA GLU A 300 -11.48 -8.04 22.64
C GLU A 300 -12.04 -9.29 21.93
N ASP A 301 -12.82 -10.14 22.61
CA ASP A 301 -13.48 -11.33 22.09
C ASP A 301 -14.94 -11.08 21.64
N PHE A 302 -15.50 -9.91 21.92
CA PHE A 302 -16.85 -9.53 21.49
C PHE A 302 -16.96 -9.48 19.96
N GLU A 303 -18.16 -9.76 19.44
CA GLU A 303 -18.45 -9.65 18.01
C GLU A 303 -18.72 -8.19 17.61
N ALA A 304 -19.32 -7.41 18.50
CA ALA A 304 -19.71 -6.04 18.21
C ALA A 304 -19.76 -5.13 19.44
N ILE A 305 -19.59 -3.84 19.19
CA ILE A 305 -19.91 -2.77 20.12
C ILE A 305 -21.05 -1.97 19.50
N ALA A 306 -22.19 -1.92 20.21
CA ALA A 306 -23.42 -1.30 19.74
C ALA A 306 -23.19 0.13 19.23
N GLY A 307 -23.66 0.44 18.02
CA GLY A 307 -23.52 1.75 17.37
C GLY A 307 -22.09 2.18 16.97
N VAL A 308 -21.05 1.41 17.33
CA VAL A 308 -19.65 1.79 17.09
C VAL A 308 -19.01 0.96 15.99
N CYS A 309 -18.92 -0.36 16.17
CA CYS A 309 -18.24 -1.23 15.23
C CYS A 309 -18.67 -2.70 15.37
N SER A 310 -18.35 -3.50 14.36
CA SER A 310 -18.52 -4.95 14.38
C SER A 310 -17.29 -5.62 13.80
N PHE A 311 -16.88 -6.73 14.41
CA PHE A 311 -15.79 -7.55 13.92
C PHE A 311 -16.06 -9.03 14.19
N ARG A 312 -16.90 -9.60 13.34
CA ARG A 312 -17.17 -11.04 13.36
C ARG A 312 -15.94 -11.81 12.89
N ARG A 313 -15.37 -12.62 13.77
CA ARG A 313 -14.22 -13.48 13.51
C ARG A 313 -14.63 -14.94 13.62
N SER A 314 -14.50 -15.67 12.52
CA SER A 314 -14.85 -17.09 12.44
C SER A 314 -13.72 -17.87 11.78
N ALA A 315 -13.56 -19.13 12.17
CA ALA A 315 -12.68 -20.03 11.43
C ALA A 315 -13.29 -20.38 10.08
N GLY A 316 -12.45 -20.42 9.05
CA GLY A 316 -12.80 -20.90 7.73
C GLY A 316 -11.61 -21.60 7.08
N GLN A 317 -11.88 -22.47 6.13
CA GLN A 317 -10.84 -23.09 5.32
C GLN A 317 -10.39 -22.14 4.22
N VAL A 318 -9.08 -21.95 4.10
CA VAL A 318 -8.45 -21.17 3.04
C VAL A 318 -7.51 -22.08 2.27
N LEU A 319 -7.61 -22.06 0.93
CA LEU A 319 -6.67 -22.74 0.05
C LEU A 319 -5.35 -21.96 0.05
N ASN A 320 -4.42 -22.39 0.89
CA ASN A 320 -3.15 -21.71 1.10
C ASN A 320 -2.14 -22.09 -0.01
N ASP A 321 -2.10 -23.37 -0.38
CA ASP A 321 -1.20 -23.86 -1.43
C ASP A 321 -1.94 -24.16 -2.74
N HIS A 322 -2.46 -23.09 -3.34
CA HIS A 322 -3.12 -23.18 -4.65
C HIS A 322 -2.17 -23.62 -5.78
N LYS A 323 -0.84 -23.49 -5.63
CA LYS A 323 0.11 -23.91 -6.66
C LYS A 323 0.18 -25.42 -6.71
N SER A 324 0.42 -26.07 -5.57
CA SER A 324 0.44 -27.53 -5.49
C SER A 324 -0.90 -28.14 -5.87
N PHE A 325 -2.02 -27.52 -5.47
CA PHE A 325 -3.35 -27.94 -5.95
C PHE A 325 -3.45 -27.89 -7.48
N CYS A 326 -3.03 -26.79 -8.10
CA CYS A 326 -3.05 -26.64 -9.56
C CYS A 326 -2.16 -27.67 -10.27
N GLU A 327 -1.03 -28.03 -9.68
CA GLU A 327 -0.07 -28.98 -10.26
C GLU A 327 -0.58 -30.43 -10.18
N ALA A 328 -1.18 -30.81 -9.05
CA ALA A 328 -1.68 -32.16 -8.80
C ALA A 328 -3.06 -32.43 -9.44
N HIS A 329 -3.92 -31.41 -9.55
CA HIS A 329 -5.31 -31.54 -10.01
C HIS A 329 -5.58 -30.64 -11.21
N ARG A 330 -4.80 -30.80 -12.29
CA ARG A 330 -4.80 -29.88 -13.44
C ARG A 330 -6.17 -29.70 -14.10
N ASN A 331 -6.95 -30.78 -14.22
CA ASN A 331 -8.24 -30.75 -14.90
C ASN A 331 -9.30 -29.99 -14.09
N GLU A 332 -9.31 -30.19 -12.77
CA GLU A 332 -10.19 -29.54 -11.82
C GLU A 332 -9.78 -28.07 -11.63
N ALA A 333 -8.47 -27.83 -11.53
CA ALA A 333 -7.91 -26.50 -11.46
C ALA A 333 -8.30 -25.66 -12.68
N ALA A 334 -8.27 -26.23 -13.90
CA ALA A 334 -8.69 -25.55 -15.13
C ALA A 334 -10.14 -25.01 -15.03
N GLN A 335 -11.05 -25.74 -14.38
CA GLN A 335 -12.45 -25.31 -14.17
C GLN A 335 -12.61 -24.21 -13.11
N CYS A 336 -11.53 -23.88 -12.40
CA CYS A 336 -11.48 -22.82 -11.39
C CYS A 336 -10.87 -21.53 -11.92
N PHE A 337 -10.42 -21.47 -13.18
CA PHE A 337 -9.96 -20.24 -13.79
C PHE A 337 -11.15 -19.38 -14.22
N SER A 338 -11.14 -18.11 -13.81
CA SER A 338 -12.01 -17.08 -14.37
C SER A 338 -11.26 -16.31 -15.44
N GLU A 339 -11.86 -16.14 -16.61
CA GLU A 339 -11.31 -15.28 -17.65
C GLU A 339 -11.44 -13.81 -17.26
N SER A 340 -10.31 -13.11 -17.26
CA SER A 340 -10.30 -11.66 -17.31
C SER A 340 -10.25 -11.22 -18.76
N LYS A 341 -11.12 -10.29 -19.15
CA LYS A 341 -11.12 -9.69 -20.50
C LYS A 341 -9.90 -8.80 -20.69
N ALA A 342 -9.48 -8.68 -21.94
CA ALA A 342 -8.48 -7.70 -22.32
C ALA A 342 -8.88 -6.29 -21.88
N HIS A 343 -7.91 -5.51 -21.39
CA HIS A 343 -8.16 -4.17 -20.87
C HIS A 343 -6.94 -3.26 -20.99
N ILE A 344 -7.18 -1.95 -20.92
CA ILE A 344 -6.14 -0.93 -20.92
C ILE A 344 -5.71 -0.64 -19.48
N ARG A 345 -4.43 -0.86 -19.17
CA ARG A 345 -3.84 -0.54 -17.87
C ARG A 345 -3.03 0.75 -17.96
N ARG A 346 -3.36 1.72 -17.10
CA ARG A 346 -2.61 2.97 -16.95
C ARG A 346 -1.85 2.97 -15.64
N ARG A 347 -0.57 3.35 -15.69
CA ARG A 347 0.31 3.57 -14.53
C ARG A 347 0.72 5.03 -14.51
N ILE A 348 0.14 5.80 -13.60
CA ILE A 348 0.58 7.18 -13.33
C ILE A 348 1.84 7.09 -12.47
N TYR A 349 2.86 7.89 -12.78
CA TYR A 349 4.10 7.91 -12.00
C TYR A 349 3.85 8.49 -10.61
N ALA A 350 4.39 7.82 -9.59
CA ALA A 350 4.23 8.20 -8.18
C ALA A 350 5.28 9.22 -7.71
N SER A 351 6.10 9.72 -8.62
CA SER A 351 7.12 10.74 -8.38
C SER A 351 7.21 11.66 -9.58
N ARG A 352 7.78 12.85 -9.38
CA ARG A 352 8.18 13.71 -10.50
C ARG A 352 9.38 13.06 -11.18
N SER A 353 9.29 12.84 -12.48
CA SER A 353 10.46 12.57 -13.31
C SER A 353 10.77 13.90 -13.99
N TYR A 354 11.76 14.60 -13.46
CA TYR A 354 12.36 15.74 -14.15
C TYR A 354 13.42 15.21 -15.12
#